data_AF-A0A352S7I3-F1
#
_entry.id   AF-A0A352S7I3-F1
#
_cell.length_a   1.000
_cell.length_b   1.000
_cell.length_c   1.000
_cell.angle_alpha   90.00
_cell.angle_beta   90.00
_cell.angle_gamma   90.00
#
_symmetry.space_group_name_H-M   'P 1'
#
loop_
_entity.id
_entity.type
_entity.pdbx_description
1 polymer ?
#
loop_
_entity_poly.entity_id
_entity_poly.type
_entity_poly.pdbx_seq_one_letter_code
_entity_poly.pdbx_strand_id
1 'polypeptide(L)'
;YTLFVGSNSSMVTNVAVFRTMPYDPVKDFAAVARIARFAMVVVVPANSPYKTLGNLVDAARKAPGKLNYASGSAGYQVAVELFHERFHIKGNPITYKGTAPAMTDVAAGNVDYSIGEISAVLPLIRGGRLRALAVTDAQRLKELPQVPTVAESGAPGFEVFAWTGVFAPAKTPQKIVKALSDAVHETMQQPDSMKFVENLGGSVYPGDAQQLRQFQLTEIDRTREIVKTAGIPVE
;
A
#
# COMPACT_ATOMS: atom_id res chain seq x y z
N TYR A 1 -3.49 -20.20 -21.70
CA TYR A 1 -2.76 -18.98 -22.07
C TYR A 1 -3.35 -17.78 -21.34
N THR A 2 -3.28 -17.79 -20.01
CA THR A 2 -3.94 -16.77 -19.17
C THR A 2 -2.95 -16.36 -18.09
N LEU A 3 -2.80 -15.06 -17.89
CA LEU A 3 -1.99 -14.47 -16.82
C LEU A 3 -2.87 -13.50 -16.03
N PHE A 4 -2.48 -13.28 -14.79
CA PHE A 4 -3.15 -12.39 -13.86
C PHE A 4 -2.15 -11.38 -13.32
N VAL A 5 -2.52 -10.10 -13.30
CA VAL A 5 -1.76 -9.07 -12.57
C VAL A 5 -2.39 -8.95 -11.19
N GLY A 6 -1.69 -9.47 -10.19
CA GLY A 6 -2.08 -9.42 -8.79
C GLY A 6 -1.53 -8.18 -8.09
N SER A 7 -2.19 -7.81 -6.99
CA SER A 7 -1.79 -6.72 -6.10
C SER A 7 -1.75 -7.18 -4.64
N ASN A 8 -1.36 -6.30 -3.71
CA ASN A 8 -1.43 -6.56 -2.28
C ASN A 8 -2.81 -7.11 -1.87
N SER A 9 -3.90 -6.53 -2.40
CA SER A 9 -5.24 -6.94 -2.00
C SER A 9 -5.55 -8.37 -2.41
N SER A 10 -5.44 -8.70 -3.70
CA SER A 10 -5.80 -10.04 -4.21
C SER A 10 -4.84 -11.14 -3.74
N MET A 11 -3.55 -10.84 -3.65
CA MET A 11 -2.54 -11.87 -3.42
C MET A 11 -2.09 -12.02 -1.97
N VAL A 12 -2.45 -11.06 -1.09
CA VAL A 12 -2.01 -11.02 0.31
C VAL A 12 -3.15 -10.70 1.27
N THR A 13 -3.78 -9.52 1.15
CA THR A 13 -4.68 -9.04 2.19
C THR A 13 -5.97 -9.84 2.26
N ASN A 14 -6.58 -10.15 1.12
CA ASN A 14 -7.91 -10.77 1.08
C ASN A 14 -7.96 -12.11 1.83
N VAL A 15 -6.90 -12.93 1.73
CA VAL A 15 -6.83 -14.22 2.47
C VAL A 15 -6.65 -14.05 3.98
N ALA A 16 -6.32 -12.85 4.45
CA ALA A 16 -6.23 -12.52 5.87
C ALA A 16 -7.53 -11.90 6.44
N VAL A 17 -8.32 -11.23 5.61
CA VAL A 17 -9.51 -10.47 6.04
C VAL A 17 -10.85 -11.12 5.67
N PHE A 18 -10.88 -12.07 4.73
CA PHE A 18 -12.09 -12.79 4.37
C PHE A 18 -12.06 -14.22 4.89
N ARG A 19 -13.16 -14.66 5.51
CA ARG A 19 -13.34 -16.04 6.02
C ARG A 19 -13.38 -17.05 4.90
N THR A 20 -14.03 -16.66 3.80
CA THR A 20 -14.21 -17.51 2.62
C THR A 20 -13.78 -16.75 1.38
N MET A 21 -12.89 -17.36 0.61
CA MET A 21 -12.38 -16.84 -0.65
C MET A 21 -12.68 -17.83 -1.78
N PRO A 22 -13.03 -17.36 -3.00
CA PRO A 22 -13.26 -18.25 -4.13
C PRO A 22 -11.97 -18.84 -4.72
N TYR A 23 -10.81 -18.51 -4.15
CA TYR A 23 -9.49 -19.02 -4.53
C TYR A 23 -8.52 -18.97 -3.34
N ASP A 24 -7.47 -19.78 -3.41
CA ASP A 24 -6.30 -19.72 -2.54
C ASP A 24 -5.15 -19.02 -3.29
N PRO A 25 -4.69 -17.81 -2.86
CA PRO A 25 -3.69 -17.04 -3.59
C PRO A 25 -2.31 -17.72 -3.65
N VAL A 26 -2.07 -18.72 -2.80
CA VAL A 26 -0.82 -19.46 -2.74
C VAL A 26 -0.90 -20.75 -3.55
N LYS A 27 -2.01 -21.50 -3.44
CA LYS A 27 -2.17 -22.81 -4.08
C LYS A 27 -2.66 -22.75 -5.52
N ASP A 28 -3.52 -21.79 -5.85
CA ASP A 28 -4.19 -21.76 -7.16
C ASP A 28 -3.39 -20.99 -8.22
N PHE A 29 -2.32 -20.30 -7.78
CA PHE A 29 -1.49 -19.47 -8.62
C PHE A 29 0.00 -19.79 -8.49
N ALA A 30 0.70 -19.78 -9.63
CA ALA A 30 2.14 -19.75 -9.72
C ALA A 30 2.61 -18.30 -9.83
N ALA A 31 3.51 -17.88 -8.94
CA ALA A 31 4.21 -16.60 -9.05
C ALA A 31 5.06 -16.57 -10.32
N VAL A 32 5.02 -15.46 -11.07
CA VAL A 32 5.81 -15.28 -12.29
C VAL A 32 6.88 -14.21 -12.08
N ALA A 33 6.51 -12.97 -11.76
CA ALA A 33 7.47 -11.89 -11.52
C ALA A 33 6.83 -10.69 -10.82
N ARG A 34 7.57 -9.98 -9.97
CA ARG A 34 7.17 -8.64 -9.50
C ARG A 34 7.37 -7.61 -10.62
N ILE A 35 6.49 -6.62 -10.67
CA ILE A 35 6.49 -5.59 -11.72
C ILE A 35 6.91 -4.24 -11.15
N ALA A 36 6.09 -3.68 -10.27
CA ALA A 36 6.20 -2.31 -9.81
C ALA A 36 5.75 -2.17 -8.37
N ARG A 37 6.22 -1.11 -7.72
CA ARG A 37 5.74 -0.66 -6.42
C ARG A 37 5.36 0.82 -6.47
N PHE A 38 4.41 1.20 -5.63
CA PHE A 38 3.83 2.53 -5.57
C PHE A 38 3.92 3.03 -4.14
N ALA A 39 4.65 4.13 -3.97
CA ALA A 39 4.82 4.75 -2.67
C ALA A 39 3.50 5.34 -2.18
N MET A 40 3.31 5.31 -0.86
CA MET A 40 2.16 5.94 -0.22
C MET A 40 2.61 7.11 0.67
N VAL A 41 1.63 7.94 1.02
CA VAL A 41 1.84 9.15 1.80
C VAL A 41 0.75 9.23 2.87
N VAL A 42 1.16 9.52 4.11
CA VAL A 42 0.27 9.92 5.19
C VAL A 42 -0.19 11.35 4.91
N VAL A 43 -1.49 11.53 4.72
CA VAL A 43 -2.08 12.82 4.33
C VAL A 43 -3.19 13.24 5.28
N VAL A 44 -3.36 14.55 5.41
CA VAL A 44 -4.45 15.20 6.17
C VAL A 44 -5.07 16.31 5.31
N PRO A 45 -6.28 16.81 5.66
CA PRO A 45 -6.84 18.00 5.02
C PRO A 45 -5.84 19.17 5.08
N ALA A 46 -5.76 20.02 4.04
CA ALA A 46 -4.78 21.13 4.04
C ALA A 46 -4.98 22.11 5.21
N ASN A 47 -6.23 22.34 5.64
CA ASN A 47 -6.57 23.17 6.78
C ASN A 47 -6.42 22.46 8.14
N SER A 48 -6.06 21.17 8.16
CA SER A 48 -5.89 20.39 9.39
C SER A 48 -4.92 21.06 10.36
N PRO A 49 -5.19 20.98 11.68
CA PRO A 49 -4.26 21.44 12.71
C PRO A 49 -2.96 20.61 12.73
N TYR A 50 -2.96 19.41 12.15
CA TYR A 50 -1.78 18.54 12.10
C TYR A 50 -0.83 19.02 11.01
N LYS A 51 0.31 19.60 11.41
CA LYS A 51 1.31 20.15 10.47
C LYS A 51 2.46 19.18 10.21
N THR A 52 2.72 18.29 11.16
CA THR A 52 3.74 17.24 11.09
C THR A 52 3.15 15.88 11.44
N LEU A 53 3.85 14.79 11.10
CA LEU A 53 3.44 13.45 11.53
C LEU A 53 3.33 13.36 13.06
N GLY A 54 4.26 13.99 13.78
CA GLY A 54 4.24 14.05 15.24
C GLY A 54 2.96 14.69 15.80
N ASN A 55 2.44 15.75 15.17
CA ASN A 55 1.19 16.37 15.62
C ASN A 55 0.00 15.41 15.49
N LEU A 56 -0.09 14.65 14.39
CA LEU A 56 -1.13 13.65 14.19
C LEU A 56 -1.02 12.53 15.23
N VAL A 57 0.19 12.00 15.43
CA VAL A 57 0.47 10.93 16.40
C VAL A 57 0.12 11.39 17.82
N ASP A 58 0.54 12.58 18.23
CA ASP A 58 0.25 13.12 19.57
C ASP A 58 -1.25 13.32 19.78
N ALA A 59 -1.97 13.82 18.77
CA ALA A 59 -3.42 13.98 18.84
C ALA A 59 -4.13 12.62 18.97
N ALA A 60 -3.73 11.63 18.17
CA ALA A 60 -4.27 10.28 18.23
C ALA A 60 -3.98 9.58 19.57
N ARG A 61 -2.81 9.82 20.18
CA ARG A 61 -2.48 9.31 21.54
C ARG A 61 -3.32 9.96 22.64
N LYS A 62 -3.55 11.27 22.55
CA LYS A 62 -4.37 12.01 23.53
C LYS A 62 -5.84 11.61 23.48
N ALA A 63 -6.33 11.22 22.31
CA ALA A 63 -7.72 10.88 22.09
C ALA A 63 -7.87 9.58 21.26
N PRO A 64 -7.53 8.41 21.82
CA PRO A 64 -7.56 7.14 21.08
C PRO A 64 -8.95 6.86 20.49
N GLY A 65 -9.00 6.57 19.19
CA GLY A 65 -10.23 6.25 18.46
C GLY A 65 -11.14 7.46 18.17
N LYS A 66 -10.70 8.69 18.45
CA LYS A 66 -11.47 9.91 18.12
C LYS A 66 -11.20 10.46 16.72
N LEU A 67 -10.00 10.23 16.19
CA LEU A 67 -9.67 10.64 14.83
C LEU A 67 -10.16 9.58 13.85
N ASN A 68 -10.88 10.02 12.82
CA ASN A 68 -11.35 9.20 11.73
C ASN A 68 -10.26 9.08 10.67
N TYR A 69 -10.05 7.87 10.13
CA TYR A 69 -9.18 7.67 8.98
C TYR A 69 -9.93 7.04 7.82
N ALA A 70 -9.57 7.44 6.60
CA ALA A 70 -10.20 6.92 5.41
C ALA A 70 -9.44 5.69 4.91
N SER A 71 -10.17 4.71 4.37
CA SER A 71 -9.58 3.59 3.67
C SER A 71 -10.41 3.20 2.45
N GLY A 72 -9.76 3.04 1.29
CA GLY A 72 -10.42 2.65 0.03
C GLY A 72 -10.58 1.14 -0.15
N SER A 73 -9.92 0.32 0.66
CA SER A 73 -10.01 -1.16 0.62
C SER A 73 -9.45 -1.76 1.90
N ALA A 74 -9.67 -3.06 2.13
CA ALA A 74 -9.06 -3.75 3.26
C ALA A 74 -7.51 -3.68 3.25
N GLY A 75 -6.87 -3.70 2.07
CA GLY A 75 -5.41 -3.55 1.95
C GLY A 75 -4.91 -2.19 2.42
N TYR A 76 -5.64 -1.13 2.08
CA TYR A 76 -5.35 0.21 2.58
C TYR A 76 -5.63 0.36 4.06
N GLN A 77 -6.62 -0.34 4.59
CA GLN A 77 -6.90 -0.35 6.02
C GLN A 77 -5.74 -1.00 6.78
N VAL A 78 -5.23 -2.14 6.30
CA VAL A 78 -4.03 -2.78 6.86
C VAL A 78 -2.82 -1.85 6.83
N ALA A 79 -2.63 -1.08 5.76
CA ALA A 79 -1.55 -0.08 5.70
C ALA A 79 -1.65 0.97 6.82
N VAL A 80 -2.85 1.49 7.08
CA VAL A 80 -3.11 2.46 8.16
C VAL A 80 -2.96 1.80 9.55
N GLU A 81 -3.45 0.57 9.71
CA GLU A 81 -3.36 -0.12 11.00
C GLU A 81 -1.92 -0.54 11.35
N LEU A 82 -1.08 -0.85 10.36
CA LEU A 82 0.35 -1.04 10.59
C LEU A 82 1.02 0.27 11.04
N PHE A 83 0.62 1.42 10.49
CA PHE A 83 1.05 2.72 10.99
C PHE A 83 0.59 2.94 12.44
N HIS A 84 -0.65 2.55 12.77
CA HIS A 84 -1.16 2.64 14.14
C HIS A 84 -0.38 1.78 15.12
N GLU A 85 -0.12 0.53 14.77
CA GLU A 85 0.67 -0.41 15.56
C GLU A 85 2.05 0.18 15.88
N ARG A 86 2.73 0.72 14.86
CA ARG A 86 4.08 1.28 14.96
C ARG A 86 4.18 2.51 15.84
N PHE A 87 3.12 3.33 15.93
CA PHE A 87 3.09 4.50 16.81
C PHE A 87 2.27 4.29 18.09
N HIS A 88 1.72 3.10 18.31
CA HIS A 88 0.81 2.78 19.41
C HIS A 88 -0.37 3.76 19.50
N ILE A 89 -1.03 4.02 18.36
CA ILE A 89 -2.20 4.90 18.27
C ILE A 89 -3.43 4.12 17.84
N LYS A 90 -4.61 4.75 17.92
CA LYS A 90 -5.86 4.20 17.42
C LYS A 90 -6.65 5.27 16.70
N GLY A 91 -7.18 4.93 15.53
CA GLY A 91 -8.14 5.74 14.78
C GLY A 91 -9.44 4.96 14.55
N ASN A 92 -10.49 5.67 14.15
CA ASN A 92 -11.75 5.08 13.75
C ASN A 92 -11.79 4.89 12.21
N PRO A 93 -11.91 3.66 11.70
CA PRO A 93 -11.95 3.41 10.26
C PRO A 93 -13.23 3.93 9.62
N ILE A 94 -13.09 4.67 8.52
CA ILE A 94 -14.17 5.00 7.58
C ILE A 94 -13.86 4.33 6.23
N THR A 95 -14.66 3.33 5.88
CA THR A 95 -14.43 2.51 4.67
C THR A 95 -15.13 3.11 3.45
N TYR A 96 -14.40 3.18 2.34
CA TYR A 96 -14.88 3.66 1.04
C TYR A 96 -14.76 2.56 -0.02
N LYS A 97 -15.47 2.73 -1.12
CA LYS A 97 -15.37 1.87 -2.31
C LYS A 97 -14.28 2.38 -3.27
N GLY A 98 -13.03 2.41 -2.78
CA GLY A 98 -11.85 2.82 -3.55
C GLY A 98 -11.12 4.06 -3.01
N THR A 99 -9.88 4.26 -3.45
CA THR A 99 -8.99 5.33 -2.98
C THR A 99 -9.46 6.73 -3.36
N ALA A 100 -10.02 6.91 -4.56
CA ALA A 100 -10.47 8.22 -5.03
C ALA A 100 -11.55 8.86 -4.12
N PRO A 101 -12.69 8.20 -3.81
CA PRO A 101 -13.68 8.77 -2.91
C PRO A 101 -13.14 8.98 -1.48
N ALA A 102 -12.26 8.09 -0.98
CA ALA A 102 -11.59 8.27 0.30
C ALA A 102 -10.76 9.57 0.33
N MET A 103 -9.93 9.81 -0.70
CA MET A 103 -9.09 11.01 -0.76
C MET A 103 -9.90 12.30 -0.95
N THR A 104 -11.02 12.23 -1.67
CA THR A 104 -11.95 13.36 -1.78
C THR A 104 -12.50 13.77 -0.42
N ASP A 105 -12.86 12.81 0.43
CA ASP A 105 -13.47 13.09 1.73
C ASP A 105 -12.45 13.65 2.74
N VAL A 106 -11.22 13.13 2.73
CA VAL A 106 -10.09 13.73 3.47
C VAL A 106 -9.82 15.14 2.97
N ALA A 107 -9.81 15.37 1.65
CA ALA A 107 -9.61 16.70 1.07
C ALA A 107 -10.75 17.69 1.36
N ALA A 108 -11.92 17.20 1.76
CA ALA A 108 -13.06 18.00 2.22
C ALA A 108 -13.03 18.27 3.73
N GLY A 109 -12.23 17.53 4.50
CA GLY A 109 -12.19 17.64 5.96
C GLY A 109 -13.23 16.80 6.69
N ASN A 110 -13.92 15.90 5.99
CA ASN A 110 -14.89 14.97 6.60
C ASN A 110 -14.20 13.83 7.36
N VAL A 111 -12.94 13.54 7.01
CA VAL A 111 -12.08 12.54 7.65
C VAL A 111 -10.71 13.15 7.96
N ASP A 112 -10.14 12.80 9.11
CA ASP A 112 -8.97 13.49 9.67
C ASP A 112 -7.67 13.18 8.93
N TYR A 113 -7.49 11.93 8.47
CA TYR A 113 -6.29 11.49 7.76
C TYR A 113 -6.51 10.24 6.92
N SER A 114 -5.51 9.91 6.10
CA SER A 114 -5.43 8.64 5.38
C SER A 114 -3.99 8.32 5.00
N ILE A 115 -3.75 7.09 4.58
CA ILE A 115 -2.59 6.73 3.76
C ILE A 115 -3.09 6.50 2.33
N GLY A 116 -2.44 7.14 1.35
CA GLY A 116 -2.84 7.09 -0.06
C GLY A 116 -1.65 6.95 -0.99
N GLU A 117 -1.79 6.23 -2.10
CA GLU A 117 -0.78 6.18 -3.17
C GLU A 117 -0.49 7.59 -3.69
N ILE A 118 0.78 7.87 -3.98
CA ILE A 118 1.24 9.18 -4.44
C ILE A 118 0.47 9.68 -5.68
N SER A 119 0.11 8.80 -6.60
CA SER A 119 -0.65 9.14 -7.81
C SER A 119 -2.03 9.73 -7.50
N ALA A 120 -2.68 9.25 -6.44
CA ALA A 120 -3.98 9.76 -6.00
C ALA A 120 -3.86 11.05 -5.18
N VAL A 121 -2.83 11.17 -4.33
CA VAL A 121 -2.72 12.30 -3.41
C VAL A 121 -1.95 13.49 -3.98
N LEU A 122 -1.00 13.28 -4.88
CA LEU A 122 -0.11 14.33 -5.37
C LEU A 122 -0.85 15.48 -6.08
N PRO A 123 -1.87 15.23 -6.93
CA PRO A 123 -2.67 16.32 -7.49
C PRO A 123 -3.39 17.15 -6.43
N LEU A 124 -3.90 16.50 -5.37
CA LEU A 124 -4.60 17.16 -4.27
C LEU A 124 -3.64 17.92 -3.35
N ILE A 125 -2.42 17.42 -3.16
CA ILE A 125 -1.34 18.11 -2.43
C ILE A 125 -0.93 19.38 -3.20
N ARG A 126 -0.65 19.25 -4.51
CA ARG A 126 -0.29 20.39 -5.37
C ARG A 126 -1.41 21.42 -5.48
N GLY A 127 -2.66 20.96 -5.49
CA GLY A 127 -3.85 21.81 -5.46
C GLY A 127 -4.15 22.43 -4.08
N GLY A 128 -3.31 22.20 -3.07
CA GLY A 128 -3.49 22.79 -1.73
C GLY A 128 -4.71 22.25 -0.97
N ARG A 129 -5.22 21.08 -1.34
CA ARG A 129 -6.38 20.43 -0.72
C ARG A 129 -5.98 19.42 0.36
N LEU A 130 -4.80 18.81 0.20
CA LEU A 130 -4.19 17.92 1.19
C LEU A 130 -2.84 18.45 1.64
N ARG A 131 -2.44 18.10 2.87
CA ARG A 131 -1.05 18.21 3.35
C ARG A 131 -0.47 16.81 3.50
N ALA A 132 0.71 16.59 2.92
CA ALA A 132 1.52 15.41 3.16
C ALA A 132 2.28 15.56 4.48
N LEU A 133 2.17 14.57 5.37
CA LEU A 133 2.88 14.55 6.65
C LEU A 133 4.13 13.66 6.61
N ALA A 134 4.04 12.51 5.97
CA ALA A 134 5.15 11.58 5.82
C ALA A 134 4.96 10.64 4.64
N VAL A 135 6.06 10.23 4.01
CA VAL A 135 6.12 9.18 3.00
C VAL A 135 6.30 7.83 3.70
N THR A 136 5.57 6.80 3.26
CA THR A 136 5.63 5.45 3.87
C THR A 136 6.73 4.56 3.29
N ASP A 137 7.46 5.04 2.28
CA ASP A 137 8.61 4.38 1.67
C ASP A 137 9.87 4.57 2.52
N ALA A 138 10.89 3.72 2.32
CA ALA A 138 12.18 3.77 2.98
C ALA A 138 12.97 5.07 2.67
N GLN A 139 12.66 5.72 1.54
CA GLN A 139 13.26 6.97 1.11
C GLN A 139 12.20 8.01 0.78
N ARG A 140 12.57 9.30 0.86
CA ARG A 140 11.71 10.40 0.42
C ARG A 140 11.44 10.31 -1.08
N LEU A 141 10.28 10.80 -1.50
CA LEU A 141 9.92 10.84 -2.92
C LEU A 141 10.52 12.06 -3.60
N LYS A 142 10.94 11.91 -4.85
CA LYS A 142 11.48 13.01 -5.67
C LYS A 142 10.46 14.14 -5.85
N GLU A 143 9.17 13.78 -5.89
CA GLU A 143 8.04 14.69 -6.02
C GLU A 143 7.73 15.45 -4.72
N LEU A 144 8.18 14.93 -3.58
CA LEU A 144 7.94 15.46 -2.23
C LEU A 144 9.24 15.48 -1.39
N PRO A 145 10.33 16.15 -1.84
CA PRO A 145 11.65 16.04 -1.20
C PRO A 145 11.68 16.61 0.22
N GLN A 146 10.76 17.51 0.53
CA GLN A 146 10.62 18.15 1.84
C GLN A 146 9.76 17.34 2.83
N VAL A 147 9.05 16.31 2.36
CA VAL A 147 8.22 15.47 3.20
C VAL A 147 9.09 14.34 3.75
N PRO A 148 9.23 14.20 5.09
CA PRO A 148 10.05 13.15 5.67
C PRO A 148 9.44 11.77 5.44
N THR A 149 10.22 10.72 5.65
CA THR A 149 9.66 9.37 5.73
C THR A 149 9.01 9.14 7.11
N VAL A 150 8.14 8.14 7.21
CA VAL A 150 7.62 7.67 8.50
C VAL A 150 8.77 7.16 9.38
N ALA A 151 9.79 6.54 8.78
CA ALA A 151 10.98 6.08 9.49
C ALA A 151 11.80 7.23 10.11
N GLU A 152 11.99 8.32 9.37
CA GLU A 152 12.60 9.56 9.86
C GLU A 152 11.75 10.24 10.95
N SER A 153 10.46 9.95 10.99
CA SER A 153 9.47 10.61 11.87
C SER A 153 9.13 9.82 13.13
N GLY A 154 9.97 8.86 13.52
CA GLY A 154 9.86 8.16 14.81
C GLY A 154 9.43 6.69 14.75
N ALA A 155 9.42 6.08 13.56
CA ALA A 155 9.21 4.63 13.42
C ALA A 155 10.31 3.98 12.54
N PRO A 156 11.56 3.83 13.02
CA PRO A 156 12.66 3.26 12.26
C PRO A 156 12.30 1.92 11.59
N GLY A 157 12.68 1.75 10.32
CA GLY A 157 12.35 0.54 9.54
C GLY A 157 10.89 0.45 9.10
N PHE A 158 10.08 1.48 9.30
CA PHE A 158 8.72 1.54 8.74
C PHE A 158 8.78 1.62 7.22
N GLU A 159 8.14 0.66 6.58
CA GLU A 159 7.91 0.67 5.14
C GLU A 159 6.57 0.02 4.80
N VAL A 160 5.78 0.74 4.00
CA VAL A 160 4.52 0.28 3.40
C VAL A 160 4.40 0.85 2.00
N PHE A 161 4.12 -0.01 1.02
CA PHE A 161 3.91 0.37 -0.37
C PHE A 161 2.88 -0.54 -1.03
N ALA A 162 2.19 -0.03 -2.05
CA ALA A 162 1.45 -0.89 -2.96
C ALA A 162 2.43 -1.54 -3.94
N TRP A 163 2.10 -2.73 -4.44
CA TRP A 163 2.91 -3.45 -5.41
C TRP A 163 2.03 -4.27 -6.35
N THR A 164 2.61 -4.62 -7.50
CA THR A 164 1.98 -5.48 -8.50
C THR A 164 2.92 -6.60 -8.92
N GLY A 165 2.34 -7.75 -9.26
CA GLY A 165 3.08 -8.91 -9.75
C GLY A 165 2.27 -9.73 -10.74
N VAL A 166 2.96 -10.44 -11.61
CA VAL A 166 2.36 -11.38 -12.56
C VAL A 166 2.25 -12.75 -11.92
N PHE A 167 1.09 -13.38 -12.13
CA PHE A 167 0.78 -14.74 -11.72
C PHE A 167 0.20 -15.51 -12.89
N ALA A 168 0.37 -16.83 -12.85
CA ALA A 168 -0.23 -17.77 -13.79
C ALA A 168 -1.02 -18.84 -13.02
N PRO A 169 -1.89 -19.63 -13.66
CA PRO A 169 -2.52 -20.78 -13.01
C PRO A 169 -1.47 -21.74 -12.41
N ALA A 170 -1.76 -22.34 -11.25
CA ALA A 170 -0.79 -23.15 -10.49
C ALA A 170 -0.08 -24.25 -11.29
N LYS A 171 -0.79 -24.87 -12.25
CA LYS A 171 -0.25 -25.98 -13.05
C LYS A 171 0.54 -25.53 -14.28
N THR A 172 0.87 -24.23 -14.41
CA THR A 172 1.69 -23.73 -15.50
C THR A 172 3.08 -24.38 -15.44
N PRO A 173 3.58 -25.00 -16.53
CA PRO A 173 4.88 -25.66 -16.51
C PRO A 173 6.01 -24.72 -16.11
N GLN A 174 6.94 -25.18 -15.27
CA GLN A 174 8.03 -24.35 -14.75
C GLN A 174 8.86 -23.67 -15.84
N LYS A 175 9.09 -24.34 -16.98
CA LYS A 175 9.79 -23.76 -18.13
C LYS A 175 9.05 -22.53 -18.71
N ILE A 176 7.72 -22.53 -18.68
CA ILE A 176 6.89 -21.42 -19.13
C ILE A 176 6.91 -20.30 -18.10
N VAL A 177 6.80 -20.62 -16.80
CA VAL A 177 6.94 -19.63 -15.72
C VAL A 177 8.29 -18.92 -15.81
N LYS A 178 9.37 -19.68 -16.03
CA LYS A 178 10.72 -19.11 -16.21
C LYS A 178 10.76 -18.18 -17.42
N ALA A 179 10.31 -18.64 -18.59
CA ALA A 179 10.32 -17.83 -19.80
C ALA A 179 9.51 -16.52 -19.65
N LEU A 180 8.36 -16.58 -18.96
CA LEU A 180 7.56 -15.40 -18.64
C LEU A 180 8.25 -14.48 -17.63
N SER A 181 8.86 -15.04 -16.59
CA SER A 181 9.63 -14.28 -15.59
C SER A 181 10.77 -13.52 -16.26
N ASP A 182 11.54 -14.20 -17.11
CA ASP A 182 12.66 -13.59 -17.86
C ASP A 182 12.14 -12.45 -18.76
N ALA A 183 11.05 -12.68 -19.50
CA ALA A 183 10.46 -11.67 -20.39
C ALA A 183 9.92 -10.44 -19.64
N VAL A 184 9.26 -10.64 -18.49
CA VAL A 184 8.80 -9.52 -17.64
C VAL A 184 9.99 -8.75 -17.10
N HIS A 185 11.03 -9.44 -16.63
CA HIS A 185 12.22 -8.79 -16.11
C HIS A 185 12.91 -7.91 -17.16
N GLU A 186 13.14 -8.44 -18.36
CA GLU A 186 13.73 -7.70 -19.48
C GLU A 186 12.87 -6.49 -19.89
N THR A 187 11.55 -6.67 -19.94
CA THR A 187 10.61 -5.59 -20.31
C THR A 187 10.63 -4.47 -19.29
N MET A 188 10.64 -4.78 -17.99
CA MET A 188 10.62 -3.78 -16.92
C MET A 188 11.95 -3.03 -16.77
N GLN A 189 13.01 -3.48 -17.42
CA GLN A 189 14.28 -2.76 -17.53
C GLN A 189 14.32 -1.76 -18.71
N GLN A 190 13.31 -1.75 -19.58
CA GLN A 190 13.27 -0.81 -20.69
C GLN A 190 12.91 0.60 -20.22
N PRO A 191 13.53 1.66 -20.78
CA PRO A 191 13.26 3.05 -20.40
C PRO A 191 11.77 3.43 -20.49
N ASP A 192 11.06 2.95 -21.51
CA ASP A 192 9.63 3.24 -21.69
C ASP A 192 8.78 2.61 -20.58
N SER A 193 9.12 1.39 -20.14
CA SER A 193 8.46 0.73 -19.01
C SER A 193 8.72 1.46 -17.70
N MET A 194 9.97 1.89 -17.46
CA MET A 194 10.30 2.68 -16.28
C MET A 194 9.52 3.98 -16.25
N LYS A 195 9.52 4.72 -17.37
CA LYS A 195 8.79 5.98 -17.52
C LYS A 195 7.28 5.80 -17.38
N PHE A 196 6.73 4.70 -17.91
CA PHE A 196 5.32 4.38 -17.74
C PHE A 196 4.96 4.20 -16.27
N VAL A 197 5.76 3.44 -15.51
CA VAL A 197 5.54 3.24 -14.07
C VAL A 197 5.74 4.54 -13.29
N GLU A 198 6.75 5.35 -13.62
CA GLU A 198 6.97 6.67 -13.01
C GLU A 198 5.78 7.61 -13.24
N ASN A 199 5.20 7.63 -14.45
CA ASN A 199 4.01 8.43 -14.75
C ASN A 199 2.78 8.00 -13.93
N LEU A 200 2.73 6.75 -13.46
CA LEU A 200 1.73 6.24 -12.54
C LEU A 200 2.09 6.48 -11.07
N GLY A 201 3.17 7.21 -10.78
CA GLY A 201 3.66 7.49 -9.43
C GLY A 201 4.38 6.30 -8.77
N GLY A 202 4.82 5.33 -9.56
CA GLY A 202 5.53 4.15 -9.07
C GLY A 202 7.01 4.14 -9.38
N SER A 203 7.66 3.05 -8.97
CA SER A 203 8.99 2.65 -9.41
C SER A 203 8.96 1.19 -9.84
N VAL A 204 9.80 0.83 -10.80
CA VAL A 204 9.96 -0.58 -11.19
C VAL A 204 10.50 -1.35 -9.99
N TYR A 205 9.91 -2.52 -9.74
CA TYR A 205 10.26 -3.38 -8.63
C TYR A 205 10.42 -4.82 -9.11
N PRO A 206 11.35 -5.07 -10.05
CA PRO A 206 11.49 -6.37 -10.65
C PRO A 206 11.90 -7.41 -9.60
N GLY A 207 11.37 -8.61 -9.76
CA GLY A 207 11.83 -9.79 -9.04
C GLY A 207 11.31 -11.03 -9.71
N ASP A 208 12.12 -12.08 -9.71
CA ASP A 208 11.76 -13.34 -10.34
C ASP A 208 10.61 -14.06 -9.60
N ALA A 209 10.19 -15.20 -10.15
CA ALA A 209 9.15 -16.04 -9.57
C ALA A 209 9.41 -16.44 -8.11
N GLN A 210 10.67 -16.73 -7.74
CA GLN A 210 11.04 -17.13 -6.39
C GLN A 210 10.96 -15.95 -5.42
N GLN A 211 11.49 -14.80 -5.83
CA GLN A 211 11.46 -13.56 -5.05
C GLN A 211 10.02 -13.09 -4.83
N LEU A 212 9.16 -13.14 -5.86
CA LEU A 212 7.74 -12.83 -5.72
C LEU A 212 7.04 -13.80 -4.76
N ARG A 213 7.30 -15.11 -4.87
CA ARG A 213 6.71 -16.11 -3.99
C ARG A 213 7.10 -15.88 -2.54
N GLN A 214 8.39 -15.69 -2.27
CA GLN A 214 8.88 -15.47 -0.91
C GLN A 214 8.29 -14.19 -0.31
N PHE A 215 8.28 -13.11 -1.10
CA PHE A 215 7.69 -11.84 -0.68
C PHE A 215 6.20 -11.98 -0.37
N GLN A 216 5.43 -12.66 -1.22
CA GLN A 216 4.00 -12.90 -1.00
C GLN A 216 3.74 -13.63 0.33
N LEU A 217 4.50 -14.69 0.62
CA LEU A 217 4.32 -15.47 1.86
C LEU A 217 4.62 -14.62 3.10
N THR A 218 5.74 -13.90 3.09
CA THR A 218 6.12 -12.98 4.18
C THR A 218 5.05 -11.92 4.42
N GLU A 219 4.51 -11.33 3.35
CA GLU A 219 3.48 -10.30 3.46
C GLU A 219 2.13 -10.85 3.93
N ILE A 220 1.78 -12.10 3.58
CA ILE A 220 0.58 -12.78 4.12
C ILE A 220 0.70 -12.93 5.63
N ASP A 221 1.83 -13.43 6.12
CA ASP A 221 2.03 -13.67 7.55
C ASP A 221 2.01 -12.35 8.34
N ARG A 222 2.73 -11.33 7.84
CA ARG A 222 2.71 -9.97 8.40
C ARG A 222 1.30 -9.39 8.41
N THR A 223 0.56 -9.52 7.32
CA THR A 223 -0.81 -8.99 7.22
C THR A 223 -1.76 -9.69 8.20
N ARG A 224 -1.65 -11.00 8.38
CA ARG A 224 -2.44 -11.75 9.37
C ARG A 224 -2.18 -11.26 10.79
N GLU A 225 -0.93 -10.97 11.13
CA GLU A 225 -0.55 -10.42 12.43
C GLU A 225 -1.18 -9.04 12.66
N ILE A 226 -1.13 -8.16 11.65
CA ILE A 226 -1.74 -6.82 11.72
C ILE A 226 -3.26 -6.94 11.87
N VAL A 227 -3.93 -7.76 11.03
CA VAL A 227 -5.39 -7.99 11.10
C VAL A 227 -5.81 -8.44 12.49
N LYS A 228 -5.07 -9.38 13.09
CA LYS A 228 -5.30 -9.87 14.44
C LYS A 228 -5.10 -8.77 15.49
N THR A 229 -4.00 -8.03 15.41
CA THR A 229 -3.62 -7.00 16.39
C THR A 229 -4.56 -5.80 16.36
N ALA A 230 -4.97 -5.36 15.16
CA ALA A 230 -5.87 -4.25 14.96
C ALA A 230 -7.36 -4.62 15.15
N GLY A 231 -7.67 -5.92 15.27
CA GLY A 231 -9.05 -6.39 15.42
C GLY A 231 -9.92 -6.09 14.20
N ILE A 232 -9.31 -6.09 13.00
CA ILE A 232 -10.06 -5.89 11.75
C ILE A 232 -11.06 -7.06 11.63
N PRO A 233 -12.38 -6.80 11.53
CA PRO A 233 -13.37 -7.86 11.39
C PRO A 233 -13.08 -8.72 10.16
N VAL A 234 -13.04 -10.03 10.36
CA VAL A 234 -12.92 -10.98 9.26
C VAL A 234 -14.32 -11.24 8.71
N GLU A 235 -14.56 -10.79 7.48
CA GLU A 235 -15.84 -10.86 6.76
C GLU A 235 -16.11 -12.25 6.16
#